data_AF-A0A968JGU2-F1
#
_entry.id   AF-A0A968JGU2-F1
#
_cell.length_a   1.000
_cell.length_b   1.000
_cell.length_c   1.000
_cell.angle_alpha   90.00
_cell.angle_beta   90.00
_cell.angle_gamma   90.00
#
_symmetry.space_group_name_H-M   'P 1'
#
loop_
_entity.id
_entity.type
_entity.pdbx_description
1 polymer ?
#
loop_
_entity_poly.entity_id
_entity_poly.type
_entity_poly.pdbx_seq_one_letter_code
_entity_poly.pdbx_strand_id
1 'polypeptide(L)'
;MFDRSLWRTQVGKRLDSFARNPQQDIILGGSPSLLVHLAMCTLEPFLLAFEEEPIAAIKVLSSIADGPGANMLVKRSGSLHYQMGRMLDQELRNNAELRRDVEALIVSIDTIHLVRQRLYGSREEWFRTTLSQELHTYPESEFAQIRRRLRDRWKSFYDIFRELRQRHGSYTQEDLILLYVGLNDSASHVRAEAARRLGEYAWTPPEKLIAKLLHVALYDRDLETRNAAARALGSLRDRIASPIC
;
A
#
# COMPACT_ATOMS: atom_id res chain seq x y z
N MET A 1 25.30 0.27 6.26
CA MET A 1 24.96 0.86 7.57
C MET A 1 23.49 1.21 7.58
N PHE A 2 22.74 0.66 8.54
CA PHE A 2 21.32 0.93 8.71
C PHE A 2 21.06 2.40 9.09
N ASP A 3 20.14 3.05 8.38
CA ASP A 3 19.68 4.41 8.68
C ASP A 3 18.16 4.54 8.44
N ARG A 4 17.59 5.70 8.80
CA ARG A 4 16.15 5.95 8.67
C ARG A 4 15.65 5.97 7.22
N SER A 5 16.49 6.38 6.28
CA SER A 5 16.14 6.42 4.85
C SER A 5 16.03 5.00 4.30
N LEU A 6 17.05 4.17 4.56
CA LEU A 6 17.07 2.77 4.19
C LEU A 6 15.89 2.01 4.83
N TRP A 7 15.63 2.26 6.12
CA TRP A 7 14.48 1.70 6.82
C TRP A 7 13.18 2.01 6.08
N ARG A 8 12.91 3.29 5.79
CA ARG A 8 11.73 3.71 5.03
C ARG A 8 11.64 3.05 3.66
N THR A 9 12.76 2.99 2.92
CA THR A 9 12.79 2.34 1.61
C THR A 9 12.43 0.85 1.69
N GLN A 10 12.93 0.15 2.70
CA GLN A 10 12.60 -1.26 2.92
C GLN A 10 11.13 -1.46 3.30
N VAL A 11 10.54 -0.57 4.11
CA VAL A 11 9.09 -0.56 4.39
C VAL A 11 8.30 -0.37 3.10
N GLY A 12 8.70 0.59 2.26
CA GLY A 12 8.04 0.84 0.97
C GLY A 12 8.01 -0.39 0.06
N LYS A 13 9.12 -1.12 -0.06
CA LYS A 13 9.20 -2.37 -0.84
C LYS A 13 8.26 -3.46 -0.33
N ARG A 14 8.13 -3.59 1.00
CA ARG A 14 7.18 -4.54 1.62
C ARG A 14 5.74 -4.16 1.31
N LEU A 15 5.43 -2.86 1.38
CA LEU A 15 4.10 -2.34 1.06
C LEU A 15 3.71 -2.50 -0.42
N ASP A 16 4.66 -2.71 -1.33
CA ASP A 16 4.35 -3.03 -2.73
C ASP A 16 3.65 -4.39 -2.85
N SER A 17 3.98 -5.37 -2.00
CA SER A 17 3.25 -6.65 -1.93
C SER A 17 1.86 -6.44 -1.36
N PHE A 18 1.79 -5.80 -0.20
CA PHE A 18 0.55 -5.48 0.50
C PHE A 18 -0.45 -4.78 -0.41
N ALA A 19 -0.02 -3.76 -1.17
CA ALA A 19 -0.91 -2.98 -2.02
C ALA A 19 -1.60 -3.78 -3.13
N ARG A 20 -1.01 -4.89 -3.57
CA ARG A 20 -1.60 -5.76 -4.61
C ARG A 20 -2.83 -6.50 -4.09
N ASN A 21 -2.71 -7.11 -2.91
CA ASN A 21 -3.80 -7.81 -2.26
C ASN A 21 -3.72 -7.69 -0.72
N PRO A 22 -4.20 -6.57 -0.14
CA PRO A 22 -3.99 -6.27 1.28
C PRO A 22 -4.52 -7.33 2.23
N GLN A 23 -5.72 -7.85 1.96
CA GLN A 23 -6.36 -8.86 2.81
C GLN A 23 -5.58 -10.17 2.80
N GLN A 24 -5.14 -10.62 1.62
CA GLN A 24 -4.35 -11.83 1.50
C GLN A 24 -2.96 -11.66 2.12
N ASP A 25 -2.34 -10.49 1.97
CA ASP A 25 -1.01 -10.20 2.52
C ASP A 25 -1.01 -10.22 4.06
N ILE A 26 -2.08 -9.71 4.70
CA ILE A 26 -2.29 -9.83 6.16
C ILE A 26 -2.39 -11.30 6.60
N ILE A 27 -3.17 -12.11 5.87
CA ILE A 27 -3.37 -13.53 6.17
C ILE A 27 -2.04 -14.28 6.05
N LEU A 28 -1.29 -14.06 4.96
CA LEU A 28 0.02 -14.68 4.73
C LEU A 28 1.06 -14.21 5.75
N GLY A 29 0.99 -12.95 6.17
CA GLY A 29 1.83 -12.38 7.23
C GLY A 29 1.44 -12.81 8.64
N GLY A 30 0.39 -13.64 8.82
CA GLY A 30 -0.03 -14.16 10.12
C GLY A 30 -0.42 -13.07 11.13
N SER A 31 -0.81 -11.89 10.64
CA SER A 31 -1.15 -10.75 11.48
C SER A 31 -2.65 -10.77 11.82
N PRO A 32 -3.04 -10.70 13.10
CA PRO A 32 -4.44 -10.80 13.50
C PRO A 32 -5.27 -9.54 13.20
N SER A 33 -4.62 -8.41 12.90
CA SER A 33 -5.25 -7.13 12.61
C SER A 33 -4.41 -6.32 11.62
N LEU A 34 -5.02 -5.33 10.96
CA LEU A 34 -4.34 -4.43 10.04
C LEU A 34 -3.33 -3.53 10.78
N LEU A 35 -3.65 -3.04 11.97
CA LEU A 35 -2.74 -2.26 12.81
C LEU A 35 -1.47 -3.05 13.13
N VAL A 36 -1.61 -4.32 13.53
CA VAL A 36 -0.47 -5.19 13.81
C VAL A 36 0.33 -5.45 12.55
N HIS A 37 -0.33 -5.71 11.43
CA HIS A 37 0.37 -5.90 10.16
C HIS A 37 1.20 -4.67 9.79
N LEU A 38 0.67 -3.45 9.93
CA LEU A 38 1.40 -2.21 9.67
C LEU A 38 2.57 -1.98 10.63
N ALA A 39 2.37 -2.28 11.91
CA ALA A 39 3.43 -2.25 12.91
C ALA A 39 4.54 -3.24 12.54
N MET A 40 4.19 -4.46 12.13
CA MET A 40 5.14 -5.47 11.66
C MET A 40 5.88 -5.03 10.40
N CYS A 41 5.18 -4.54 9.37
CA CYS A 41 5.83 -4.01 8.16
C CYS A 41 6.84 -2.91 8.49
N THR A 42 6.55 -2.11 9.52
CA THR A 42 7.41 -1.03 9.99
C THR A 42 8.58 -1.57 10.83
N LEU A 43 8.37 -2.57 11.67
CA LEU A 43 9.39 -3.10 12.59
C LEU A 43 10.38 -4.06 11.93
N GLU A 44 9.93 -4.85 10.95
CA GLU A 44 10.72 -5.96 10.39
C GLU A 44 12.06 -5.53 9.78
N PRO A 45 12.17 -4.42 9.02
CA PRO A 45 13.48 -3.97 8.54
C PRO A 45 14.46 -3.62 9.66
N PHE A 46 13.96 -3.06 10.77
CA PHE A 46 14.77 -2.83 11.96
C PHE A 46 15.19 -4.14 12.63
N LEU A 47 14.29 -5.12 12.74
CA LEU A 47 14.61 -6.43 13.35
C LEU A 47 15.71 -7.15 12.57
N LEU A 48 15.64 -7.16 11.24
CA LEU A 48 16.69 -7.72 10.38
C LEU A 48 18.01 -6.95 10.54
N ALA A 49 17.96 -5.62 10.55
CA ALA A 49 19.15 -4.80 10.76
C ALA A 49 19.75 -4.96 12.17
N PHE A 50 18.94 -5.28 13.16
CA PHE A 50 19.40 -5.54 14.52
C PHE A 50 20.21 -6.84 14.62
N GLU A 51 19.88 -7.85 13.82
CA GLU A 51 20.65 -9.09 13.74
C GLU A 51 22.03 -8.88 13.09
N GLU A 52 22.12 -8.02 12.08
CA GLU A 52 23.36 -7.76 11.33
C GLU A 52 24.23 -6.63 11.94
N GLU A 53 23.61 -5.52 12.35
CA GLU A 53 24.27 -4.29 12.82
C GLU A 53 23.58 -3.71 14.08
N PRO A 54 23.57 -4.41 15.24
CA PRO A 54 22.74 -4.07 16.41
C PRO A 54 22.97 -2.66 16.95
N ILE A 55 24.21 -2.19 16.99
CA ILE A 55 24.55 -0.84 17.48
C ILE A 55 23.95 0.24 16.58
N ALA A 56 24.05 0.08 15.26
CA ALA A 56 23.49 1.02 14.29
C ALA A 56 21.95 1.00 14.35
N ALA A 57 21.36 -0.20 14.39
CA ALA A 57 19.92 -0.39 14.50
C ALA A 57 19.34 0.25 15.76
N ILE A 58 19.92 -0.02 16.95
CA ILE A 58 19.47 0.60 18.21
C ILE A 58 19.61 2.11 18.14
N LYS A 59 20.72 2.64 17.62
CA LYS A 59 20.92 4.10 17.52
C LYS A 59 19.84 4.77 16.68
N VAL A 60 19.43 4.15 15.58
CA VAL A 60 18.33 4.64 14.74
C VAL A 60 16.99 4.51 15.48
N LEU A 61 16.74 3.38 16.14
CA LEU A 61 15.52 3.17 16.94
C LEU A 61 15.38 4.25 18.02
N SER A 62 16.41 4.47 18.83
CA SER A 62 16.43 5.46 19.91
C SER A 62 16.29 6.90 19.42
N SER A 63 16.61 7.19 18.15
CA SER A 63 16.34 8.52 17.57
C SER A 63 14.85 8.76 17.27
N ILE A 64 14.04 7.71 17.31
CA ILE A 64 12.59 7.74 17.02
C ILE A 64 11.77 7.44 18.28
N ALA A 65 12.16 6.41 19.02
CA ALA A 65 11.51 5.94 20.23
C ALA A 65 12.56 5.43 21.21
N ASP A 66 12.67 6.08 22.37
CA ASP A 66 13.58 5.74 23.47
C ASP A 66 12.82 5.26 24.73
N GLY A 67 11.51 5.06 24.61
CA GLY A 67 10.63 4.63 25.68
C GLY A 67 10.79 3.16 26.08
N PRO A 68 10.12 2.73 27.17
CA PRO A 68 10.16 1.34 27.62
C PRO A 68 9.61 0.35 26.58
N GLY A 69 8.72 0.78 25.69
CA GLY A 69 8.22 -0.03 24.58
C GLY A 69 9.32 -0.35 23.56
N ALA A 70 10.14 0.63 23.19
CA ALA A 70 11.31 0.43 22.33
C ALA A 70 12.31 -0.55 22.97
N ASN A 71 12.54 -0.45 24.28
CA ASN A 71 13.36 -1.41 25.01
C ASN A 71 12.77 -2.83 24.99
N MET A 72 11.45 -2.97 25.06
CA MET A 72 10.79 -4.27 24.91
C MET A 72 10.96 -4.84 23.51
N LEU A 73 10.86 -4.02 22.46
CA LEU A 73 11.10 -4.43 21.08
C LEU A 73 12.53 -4.98 20.89
N VAL A 74 13.53 -4.29 21.45
CA VAL A 74 14.93 -4.74 21.43
C VAL A 74 15.11 -6.04 22.22
N LYS A 75 14.58 -6.13 23.44
CA LYS A 75 14.72 -7.32 24.29
C LYS A 75 14.10 -8.57 23.68
N ARG A 76 13.04 -8.40 22.89
CA ARG A 76 12.28 -9.51 22.29
C ARG A 76 12.61 -9.76 20.82
N SER A 77 13.55 -9.01 20.23
CA SER A 77 13.97 -9.17 18.82
C SER A 77 14.35 -10.62 18.49
N GLY A 78 15.14 -11.28 19.34
CA GLY A 78 15.54 -12.68 19.16
C GLY A 78 14.41 -13.72 19.31
N SER A 79 13.25 -13.33 19.88
CA SER A 79 12.05 -14.18 20.01
C SER A 79 10.95 -13.86 18.99
N LEU A 80 11.13 -12.80 18.20
CA LEU A 80 10.17 -12.32 17.20
C LEU A 80 10.35 -13.07 15.88
N HIS A 81 10.18 -14.39 15.82
CA HIS A 81 10.05 -15.11 14.54
C HIS A 81 8.93 -16.17 14.57
N TYR A 82 8.25 -16.35 13.42
CA TYR A 82 7.10 -17.20 13.10
C TYR A 82 5.77 -17.03 13.89
N GLN A 83 5.74 -16.34 15.04
CA GLN A 83 4.49 -16.01 15.78
C GLN A 83 4.31 -14.51 16.09
N MET A 84 5.12 -13.65 15.44
CA MET A 84 5.27 -12.22 15.74
C MET A 84 3.96 -11.43 15.79
N GLY A 85 3.07 -11.61 14.81
CA GLY A 85 1.84 -10.82 14.73
C GLY A 85 0.95 -11.04 15.96
N ARG A 86 0.77 -12.28 16.40
CA ARG A 86 -0.08 -12.57 17.58
C ARG A 86 0.53 -12.09 18.88
N MET A 87 1.85 -12.24 19.04
CA MET A 87 2.55 -11.71 20.21
C MET A 87 2.46 -10.19 20.27
N LEU A 88 2.71 -9.51 19.14
CA LEU A 88 2.61 -8.05 19.07
C LEU A 88 1.18 -7.57 19.33
N ASP A 89 0.16 -8.25 18.81
CA ASP A 89 -1.25 -7.92 19.10
C ASP A 89 -1.56 -7.98 20.60
N GLN A 90 -1.13 -9.05 21.27
CA GLN A 90 -1.33 -9.21 22.71
C GLN A 90 -0.60 -8.12 23.50
N GLU A 91 0.65 -7.80 23.14
CA GLU A 91 1.42 -6.75 23.81
C GLU A 91 0.82 -5.37 23.57
N LEU A 92 0.37 -5.07 22.34
CA LEU A 92 -0.30 -3.82 22.02
C LEU A 92 -1.59 -3.65 22.82
N ARG A 93 -2.36 -4.72 23.11
CA ARG A 93 -3.56 -4.62 23.96
C ARG A 93 -3.22 -4.25 25.40
N ASN A 94 -2.12 -4.76 25.94
CA ASN A 94 -1.81 -4.67 27.36
C ASN A 94 -0.85 -3.53 27.72
N ASN A 95 -0.11 -2.98 26.77
CA ASN A 95 0.98 -2.06 27.04
C ASN A 95 0.83 -0.70 26.33
N ALA A 96 0.48 0.35 27.09
CA ALA A 96 0.31 1.71 26.58
C ALA A 96 1.63 2.34 26.09
N GLU A 97 2.76 2.00 26.71
CA GLU A 97 4.07 2.52 26.32
C GLU A 97 4.51 1.93 24.99
N LEU A 98 4.27 0.63 24.78
CA LEU A 98 4.50 -0.01 23.48
C LEU A 98 3.61 0.60 22.40
N ARG A 99 2.33 0.86 22.68
CA ARG A 99 1.44 1.53 21.71
C ARG A 99 1.97 2.91 21.31
N ARG A 100 2.49 3.68 22.26
CA ARG A 100 3.11 4.99 22.00
C ARG A 100 4.34 4.86 21.09
N ASP A 101 5.24 3.94 21.40
CA ASP A 101 6.48 3.75 20.63
C ASP A 101 6.19 3.19 19.23
N VAL A 102 5.23 2.28 19.10
CA VAL A 102 4.75 1.76 17.79
C VAL A 102 4.10 2.86 16.96
N GLU A 103 3.28 3.72 17.57
CA GLU A 103 2.76 4.92 16.89
C GLU A 103 3.92 5.80 16.41
N ALA A 104 4.87 6.12 17.29
CA ALA A 104 6.03 6.96 16.94
C ALA A 104 6.82 6.40 15.75
N LEU A 105 6.99 5.08 15.69
CA LEU A 105 7.65 4.39 14.58
C LEU A 105 6.86 4.49 13.28
N ILE A 106 5.57 4.12 13.28
CA ILE A 106 4.68 4.22 12.11
C ILE A 106 4.63 5.67 11.59
N VAL A 107 4.62 6.64 12.51
CA VAL A 107 4.61 8.08 12.22
C VAL A 107 5.93 8.52 11.62
N SER A 108 7.06 8.14 12.23
CA SER A 108 8.40 8.61 11.85
C SER A 108 8.87 8.00 10.53
N ILE A 109 8.47 6.76 10.23
CA ILE A 109 8.75 6.10 8.96
C ILE A 109 7.75 6.52 7.86
N ASP A 110 6.71 7.30 8.22
CA ASP A 110 5.51 7.62 7.44
C ASP A 110 4.88 6.42 6.70
N THR A 111 4.74 5.31 7.40
CA THR A 111 4.15 4.09 6.84
C THR A 111 2.75 4.35 6.26
N ILE A 112 1.92 5.17 6.94
CA ILE A 112 0.60 5.55 6.42
C ILE A 112 0.70 6.33 5.11
N HIS A 113 1.67 7.23 4.96
CA HIS A 113 1.87 7.94 3.70
C HIS A 113 2.31 6.99 2.58
N LEU A 114 3.20 6.05 2.87
CA LEU A 114 3.63 5.03 1.92
C LEU A 114 2.46 4.15 1.45
N VAL A 115 1.53 3.80 2.35
CA VAL A 115 0.30 3.09 1.99
C VAL A 115 -0.62 3.95 1.11
N ARG A 116 -0.82 5.23 1.46
CA ARG A 116 -1.63 6.19 0.71
C ARG A 116 -1.16 6.39 -0.73
N GLN A 117 0.14 6.19 -0.99
CA GLN A 117 0.72 6.25 -2.32
C GLN A 117 0.49 4.98 -3.16
N ARG A 118 -0.08 3.92 -2.58
CA ARG A 118 -0.17 2.59 -3.22
C ARG A 118 -1.59 2.02 -3.23
N LEU A 119 -2.46 2.45 -2.33
CA LEU A 119 -3.86 2.02 -2.28
C LEU A 119 -4.77 3.05 -2.93
N TYR A 120 -5.73 2.54 -3.71
CA TYR A 120 -6.71 3.36 -4.43
C TYR A 120 -8.07 2.66 -4.45
N GLY A 121 -9.13 3.46 -4.60
CA GLY A 121 -10.49 2.98 -4.80
C GLY A 121 -10.96 2.08 -3.66
N SER A 122 -11.53 0.92 -3.99
CA SER A 122 -12.08 0.00 -2.97
C SER A 122 -11.06 -0.50 -1.94
N ARG A 123 -9.79 -0.66 -2.32
CA ARG A 123 -8.73 -1.10 -1.39
C ARG A 123 -8.36 -0.01 -0.40
N GLU A 124 -8.33 1.23 -0.86
CA GLU A 124 -8.09 2.40 -0.01
C GLU A 124 -9.24 2.58 0.99
N GLU A 125 -10.47 2.53 0.50
CA GLU A 125 -11.66 2.63 1.35
C GLU A 125 -11.69 1.52 2.40
N TRP A 126 -11.41 0.27 2.00
CA TRP A 126 -11.29 -0.85 2.92
C TRP A 126 -10.21 -0.61 3.97
N PHE A 127 -9.00 -0.17 3.57
CA PHE A 127 -7.90 0.09 4.49
C PHE A 127 -8.26 1.18 5.50
N ARG A 128 -8.77 2.31 5.02
CA ARG A 128 -9.13 3.47 5.84
C ARG A 128 -10.22 3.10 6.84
N THR A 129 -11.26 2.41 6.39
CA THR A 129 -12.39 2.01 7.24
C THR A 129 -11.98 0.94 8.25
N THR A 130 -11.24 -0.10 7.82
CA THR A 130 -10.77 -1.17 8.71
C THR A 130 -9.82 -0.65 9.78
N LEU A 131 -8.79 0.12 9.40
CA LEU A 131 -7.84 0.66 10.38
C LEU A 131 -8.53 1.64 11.32
N SER A 132 -9.46 2.46 10.82
CA SER A 132 -10.23 3.35 11.69
C SER A 132 -11.03 2.54 12.72
N GLN A 133 -11.75 1.48 12.30
CA GLN A 133 -12.51 0.62 13.21
C GLN A 133 -11.62 -0.04 14.28
N GLU A 134 -10.46 -0.57 13.89
CA GLU A 134 -9.49 -1.13 14.84
C GLU A 134 -8.99 -0.09 15.83
N LEU A 135 -8.71 1.14 15.40
CA LEU A 135 -8.27 2.19 16.30
C LEU A 135 -9.35 2.62 17.32
N HIS A 136 -10.64 2.46 17.01
CA HIS A 136 -11.71 2.72 17.99
C HIS A 136 -11.72 1.74 19.18
N THR A 137 -11.00 0.61 19.10
CA THR A 137 -10.87 -0.29 20.25
C THR A 137 -9.88 0.21 21.31
N TYR A 138 -9.12 1.27 20.99
CA TYR A 138 -8.16 1.91 21.89
C TYR A 138 -8.66 3.28 22.34
N PRO A 139 -8.22 3.80 23.51
CA PRO A 139 -8.54 5.16 23.95
C PRO A 139 -8.25 6.21 22.88
N GLU A 140 -9.10 7.24 22.79
CA GLU A 140 -8.97 8.33 21.80
C GLU A 140 -7.65 9.13 21.91
N SER A 141 -7.02 9.13 23.09
CA SER A 141 -5.73 9.79 23.32
C SER A 141 -4.54 9.04 22.72
N GLU A 142 -4.66 7.75 22.48
CA GLU A 142 -3.60 6.91 21.88
C GLU A 142 -3.77 6.88 20.37
N PHE A 143 -2.74 6.60 19.56
CA PHE A 143 -2.83 6.53 18.09
C PHE A 143 -3.42 7.80 17.42
N ALA A 144 -3.33 8.95 18.08
CA ALA A 144 -3.95 10.21 17.66
C ALA A 144 -3.36 10.73 16.34
N GLN A 145 -2.05 10.55 16.12
CA GLN A 145 -1.37 10.97 14.90
C GLN A 145 -1.75 10.08 13.72
N ILE A 146 -1.91 8.77 13.94
CA ILE A 146 -2.41 7.85 12.91
C ILE A 146 -3.85 8.23 12.54
N ARG A 147 -4.74 8.43 13.52
CA ARG A 147 -6.13 8.89 13.26
C ARG A 147 -6.18 10.19 12.47
N ARG A 148 -5.33 11.17 12.80
CA ARG A 148 -5.23 12.42 12.04
C ARG A 148 -4.84 12.16 10.57
N ARG A 149 -3.79 11.36 10.33
CA ARG A 149 -3.33 11.04 8.98
C ARG A 149 -4.35 10.26 8.15
N LEU A 150 -5.25 9.50 8.78
CA LEU A 150 -6.35 8.81 8.10
C LEU A 150 -7.47 9.76 7.65
N ARG A 151 -7.67 10.86 8.36
CA ARG A 151 -8.66 11.91 8.01
C ARG A 151 -8.18 12.84 6.90
N ASP A 152 -6.87 12.94 6.70
CA ASP A 152 -6.32 13.72 5.60
C ASP A 152 -6.86 13.23 4.25
N ARG A 153 -7.02 14.15 3.29
CA ARG A 153 -7.53 13.81 1.96
C ARG A 153 -6.65 12.75 1.27
N TRP A 154 -7.27 11.65 0.84
CA TRP A 154 -6.63 10.63 0.02
C TRP A 154 -6.65 11.00 -1.45
N LYS A 155 -5.65 10.53 -2.21
CA LYS A 155 -5.59 10.79 -3.66
C LYS A 155 -6.62 9.90 -4.34
N SER A 156 -7.62 10.52 -4.95
CA SER A 156 -8.68 9.79 -5.65
C SER A 156 -8.23 9.32 -7.04
N PHE A 157 -8.89 8.30 -7.59
CA PHE A 157 -8.72 7.94 -9.00
C PHE A 157 -9.03 9.11 -9.94
N TYR A 158 -9.95 10.01 -9.56
CA TYR A 158 -10.22 11.22 -10.32
C TYR A 158 -8.98 12.13 -10.41
N ASP A 159 -8.28 12.35 -9.29
CA ASP A 159 -7.04 13.14 -9.27
C ASP A 159 -5.95 12.49 -10.14
N ILE A 160 -5.82 11.15 -10.07
CA ILE A 160 -4.88 10.38 -10.90
C ILE A 160 -5.21 10.51 -12.38
N PHE A 161 -6.45 10.23 -12.79
CA PHE A 161 -6.82 10.28 -14.20
C PHE A 161 -6.75 11.69 -14.78
N ARG A 162 -6.99 12.73 -13.97
CA ARG A 162 -6.76 14.12 -14.35
C ARG A 162 -5.27 14.36 -14.65
N GLU A 163 -4.37 13.87 -13.81
CA GLU A 163 -2.92 13.97 -14.05
C GLU A 163 -2.48 13.17 -15.29
N LEU A 164 -2.96 11.93 -15.44
CA LEU A 164 -2.64 11.10 -16.62
C LEU A 164 -3.11 11.77 -17.92
N ARG A 165 -4.25 12.46 -17.90
CA ARG A 165 -4.76 13.18 -19.08
C ARG A 165 -3.78 14.27 -19.55
N GLN A 166 -3.06 14.92 -18.63
CA GLN A 166 -2.05 15.94 -18.95
C GLN A 166 -0.77 15.34 -19.53
N ARG A 167 -0.56 14.02 -19.39
CA ARG A 167 0.63 13.33 -19.93
C ARG A 167 0.45 12.88 -21.38
N HIS A 168 -0.75 13.04 -21.96
CA HIS A 168 -1.04 12.78 -23.38
C HIS A 168 -0.48 11.43 -23.88
N GLY A 169 -0.71 10.36 -23.12
CA GLY A 169 -0.26 9.01 -23.49
C GLY A 169 1.17 8.66 -23.07
N SER A 170 1.96 9.63 -22.60
CA SER A 170 3.31 9.40 -22.06
C SER A 170 3.23 8.89 -20.61
N TYR A 171 2.89 7.61 -20.44
CA TYR A 171 2.71 6.98 -19.13
C TYR A 171 3.95 6.23 -18.66
N THR A 172 4.26 6.36 -17.38
CA THR A 172 5.31 5.58 -16.70
C THR A 172 4.84 4.16 -16.41
N GLN A 173 5.74 3.29 -15.96
CA GLN A 173 5.35 1.95 -15.49
C GLN A 173 4.38 2.01 -14.30
N GLU A 174 4.56 2.97 -13.39
CA GLU A 174 3.65 3.18 -12.26
C GLU A 174 2.24 3.56 -12.75
N ASP A 175 2.14 4.44 -13.74
CA ASP A 175 0.86 4.81 -14.34
C ASP A 175 0.15 3.60 -14.95
N LEU A 176 0.87 2.71 -15.63
CA LEU A 176 0.29 1.48 -16.19
C LEU A 176 -0.22 0.54 -15.09
N ILE A 177 0.47 0.47 -13.95
CA ILE A 177 -0.01 -0.25 -12.77
C ILE A 177 -1.30 0.41 -12.26
N LEU A 178 -1.35 1.75 -12.16
CA LEU A 178 -2.56 2.47 -11.74
C LEU A 178 -3.74 2.22 -12.69
N LEU A 179 -3.50 2.19 -14.00
CA LEU A 179 -4.52 1.84 -14.99
C LEU A 179 -5.00 0.40 -14.82
N TYR A 180 -4.10 -0.56 -14.55
CA TYR A 180 -4.48 -1.94 -14.23
C TYR A 180 -5.37 -2.01 -12.99
N VAL A 181 -5.03 -1.28 -11.92
CA VAL A 181 -5.84 -1.21 -10.69
C VAL A 181 -7.19 -0.58 -11.00
N GLY A 182 -7.22 0.52 -11.76
CA GLY A 182 -8.44 1.20 -12.18
C GLY A 182 -9.37 0.30 -13.00
N LEU A 183 -8.84 -0.54 -13.89
CA LEU A 183 -9.61 -1.55 -14.65
C LEU A 183 -10.20 -2.67 -13.78
N ASN A 184 -9.76 -2.81 -12.52
CA ASN A 184 -10.28 -3.77 -11.53
C ASN A 184 -11.13 -3.10 -10.45
N ASP A 185 -11.39 -1.79 -10.55
CA ASP A 185 -12.10 -1.07 -9.51
C ASP A 185 -13.57 -1.50 -9.42
N SER A 186 -14.15 -1.43 -8.22
CA SER A 186 -15.58 -1.70 -8.01
C SER A 186 -16.50 -0.72 -8.74
N ALA A 187 -16.08 0.54 -8.89
CA ALA A 187 -16.87 1.58 -9.51
C ALA A 187 -16.72 1.56 -11.03
N SER A 188 -17.84 1.44 -11.76
CA SER A 188 -17.82 1.36 -13.22
C SER A 188 -17.19 2.60 -13.88
N HIS A 189 -17.46 3.79 -13.36
CA HIS A 189 -16.87 5.02 -13.90
C HIS A 189 -15.34 5.05 -13.79
N VAL A 190 -14.75 4.45 -12.75
CA VAL A 190 -13.29 4.33 -12.61
C VAL A 190 -12.74 3.35 -13.64
N ARG A 191 -13.39 2.20 -13.84
CA ARG A 191 -12.99 1.21 -14.86
C ARG A 191 -13.06 1.79 -16.27
N ALA A 192 -14.15 2.47 -16.60
CA ALA A 192 -14.33 3.12 -17.88
C ALA A 192 -13.26 4.19 -18.13
N GLU A 193 -12.93 5.00 -17.14
CA GLU A 193 -11.91 6.05 -17.28
C GLU A 193 -10.50 5.48 -17.40
N ALA A 194 -10.18 4.41 -16.66
CA ALA A 194 -8.92 3.69 -16.82
C ALA A 194 -8.78 3.12 -18.23
N ALA A 195 -9.85 2.54 -18.79
CA ALA A 195 -9.86 2.07 -20.17
C ALA A 195 -9.61 3.21 -21.16
N ARG A 196 -10.29 4.36 -21.01
CA ARG A 196 -10.08 5.54 -21.87
C ARG A 196 -8.63 6.03 -21.83
N ARG A 197 -8.05 6.16 -20.64
CA ARG A 197 -6.64 6.56 -20.49
C ARG A 197 -5.72 5.55 -21.16
N LEU A 198 -5.91 4.25 -20.93
CA LEU A 198 -5.09 3.23 -21.56
C LEU A 198 -5.13 3.30 -23.10
N GLY A 199 -6.29 3.64 -23.69
CA GLY A 199 -6.41 3.86 -25.13
C GLY A 199 -5.58 5.03 -25.68
N GLU A 200 -5.17 5.98 -24.83
CA GLU A 200 -4.29 7.09 -25.18
C GLU A 200 -2.81 6.74 -25.03
N TYR A 201 -2.46 5.60 -24.40
CA TYR A 201 -1.07 5.23 -24.12
C TYR A 201 -0.23 5.17 -25.39
N ALA A 202 0.90 5.87 -25.42
CA ALA A 202 1.70 6.15 -26.62
C ALA A 202 2.52 4.94 -27.15
N TRP A 203 2.63 3.86 -26.38
CA TRP A 203 3.42 2.68 -26.73
C TRP A 203 2.59 1.39 -26.64
N THR A 204 3.23 0.24 -26.82
CA THR A 204 2.58 -1.07 -26.68
C THR A 204 2.39 -1.39 -25.20
N PRO A 205 1.14 -1.55 -24.71
CA PRO A 205 0.91 -1.91 -23.32
C PRO A 205 1.44 -3.32 -23.01
N PRO A 206 1.79 -3.62 -21.75
CA PRO A 206 2.11 -4.98 -21.33
C PRO A 206 0.96 -5.95 -21.63
N GLU A 207 1.28 -7.18 -22.02
CA GLU A 207 0.29 -8.21 -22.42
C GLU A 207 -0.79 -8.44 -21.36
N LYS A 208 -0.41 -8.50 -20.08
CA LYS A 208 -1.35 -8.62 -18.96
C LYS A 208 -2.40 -7.50 -18.92
N LEU A 209 -2.00 -6.29 -19.31
CA LEU A 209 -2.87 -5.13 -19.35
C LEU A 209 -3.81 -5.19 -20.56
N ILE A 210 -3.31 -5.65 -21.71
CA ILE A 210 -4.12 -5.93 -22.92
C ILE A 210 -5.17 -7.01 -22.62
N ALA A 211 -4.76 -8.14 -22.04
CA ALA A 211 -5.67 -9.23 -21.67
C ALA A 211 -6.75 -8.75 -20.68
N LYS A 212 -6.39 -7.90 -19.72
CA LYS A 212 -7.34 -7.29 -18.80
C LYS A 212 -8.32 -6.36 -19.52
N LEU A 213 -7.83 -5.50 -20.41
CA LEU A 213 -8.67 -4.59 -21.21
C LEU A 213 -9.65 -5.36 -22.11
N LEU A 214 -9.18 -6.44 -22.76
CA LEU A 214 -10.02 -7.35 -23.54
C LEU A 214 -11.11 -7.99 -22.68
N HIS A 215 -10.75 -8.50 -21.50
CA HIS A 215 -11.72 -9.07 -20.58
C HIS A 215 -12.80 -8.03 -20.17
N VAL A 216 -12.40 -6.79 -19.90
CA VAL A 216 -13.34 -5.70 -19.59
C VAL A 216 -14.25 -5.40 -20.78
N ALA A 217 -13.71 -5.33 -22.00
CA ALA A 217 -14.52 -5.08 -23.21
C ALA A 217 -15.61 -6.14 -23.44
N LEU A 218 -15.29 -7.40 -23.15
CA LEU A 218 -16.19 -8.53 -23.41
C LEU A 218 -17.17 -8.82 -22.25
N TYR A 219 -16.73 -8.66 -21.01
CA TYR A 219 -17.42 -9.23 -19.85
C TYR A 219 -17.77 -8.23 -18.74
N ASP A 220 -17.41 -6.95 -18.86
CA ASP A 220 -17.81 -5.98 -17.84
C ASP A 220 -19.34 -5.87 -17.77
N ARG A 221 -19.88 -5.73 -16.55
CA ARG A 221 -21.33 -5.63 -16.32
C ARG A 221 -21.89 -4.31 -16.83
N ASP A 222 -21.08 -3.26 -16.80
CA ASP A 222 -21.47 -1.91 -17.17
C ASP A 222 -21.24 -1.63 -18.67
N LEU A 223 -22.27 -1.15 -19.36
CA LEU A 223 -22.24 -0.92 -20.81
C LEU A 223 -21.21 0.14 -21.22
N GLU A 224 -21.14 1.25 -20.48
CA GLU A 224 -20.20 2.34 -20.76
C GLU A 224 -18.74 1.87 -20.59
N THR A 225 -18.50 1.03 -19.60
CA THR A 225 -17.20 0.42 -19.36
C THR A 225 -16.79 -0.51 -20.50
N ARG A 226 -17.69 -1.38 -20.98
CA ARG A 226 -17.42 -2.23 -22.17
C ARG A 226 -17.11 -1.38 -23.40
N ASN A 227 -17.90 -0.34 -23.66
CA ASN A 227 -17.72 0.56 -24.80
C ASN A 227 -16.38 1.31 -24.73
N ALA A 228 -16.00 1.81 -23.55
CA ALA A 228 -14.72 2.48 -23.33
C ALA A 228 -13.54 1.53 -23.61
N ALA A 229 -13.61 0.29 -23.12
CA ALA A 229 -12.57 -0.72 -23.33
C ALA A 229 -12.46 -1.15 -24.80
N ALA A 230 -13.59 -1.37 -25.48
CA ALA A 230 -13.60 -1.69 -26.91
C ALA A 230 -12.98 -0.57 -27.76
N ARG A 231 -13.30 0.70 -27.45
CA ARG A 231 -12.69 1.86 -28.10
C ARG A 231 -11.19 1.93 -27.85
N ALA A 232 -10.75 1.71 -26.61
CA ALA A 232 -9.34 1.71 -26.26
C ALA A 232 -8.55 0.61 -27.00
N LEU A 233 -9.11 -0.59 -27.14
CA LEU A 233 -8.52 -1.66 -27.96
C LEU A 233 -8.41 -1.22 -29.44
N GLY A 234 -9.45 -0.56 -29.97
CA GLY A 234 -9.42 0.01 -31.32
C GLY A 234 -8.33 1.07 -31.51
N SER A 235 -8.14 1.96 -30.53
CA SER A 235 -7.06 2.96 -30.54
C SER A 235 -5.67 2.35 -30.46
N LEU A 236 -5.52 1.22 -29.76
CA LEU A 236 -4.26 0.51 -29.60
C LEU A 236 -3.99 -0.52 -30.70
N ARG A 237 -4.91 -0.71 -31.66
CA ARG A 237 -4.89 -1.82 -32.62
C ARG A 237 -3.54 -1.99 -33.33
N ASP A 238 -2.95 -0.90 -33.82
CA ASP A 238 -1.73 -0.95 -34.65
C ASP A 238 -0.50 -1.33 -33.80
N ARG A 239 -0.57 -1.10 -32.48
CA ARG A 239 0.49 -1.37 -31.50
C ARG A 239 0.39 -2.75 -30.88
N ILE A 240 -0.81 -3.31 -30.85
CA ILE A 240 -1.10 -4.66 -30.35
C ILE A 240 -0.98 -5.69 -31.48
N ALA A 241 -1.37 -5.32 -32.71
CA ALA A 241 -1.39 -6.23 -33.86
C ALA A 241 -0.09 -6.26 -34.66
N SER A 242 0.83 -5.29 -34.49
CA SER A 242 2.14 -5.37 -35.12
C SER A 242 3.03 -6.40 -34.42
N PRO A 243 3.59 -7.39 -35.14
CA PRO A 243 4.66 -8.20 -34.60
C PRO A 243 5.82 -7.28 -34.23
N ILE A 244 6.46 -7.53 -33.09
CA ILE A 244 7.71 -6.89 -32.70
C ILE A 244 8.72 -7.23 -33.81
N CYS A 245 9.04 -6.26 -34.68
CA CYS A 245 10.18 -6.35 -35.59
C CYS A 245 11.46 -6.03 -34.82
#